data_AF-A0A960W5R3-F1
#
_entry.id   AF-A0A960W5R3-F1
#
_cell.length_a   1.000
_cell.length_b   1.000
_cell.length_c   1.000
_cell.angle_alpha   90.00
_cell.angle_beta   90.00
_cell.angle_gamma   90.00
#
_symmetry.space_group_name_H-M   'P 1'
#
loop_
_entity.id
_entity.type
_entity.pdbx_description
1 polymer ?
#
loop_
_entity_poly.entity_id
_entity_poly.type
_entity_poly.pdbx_seq_one_letter_code
_entity_poly.pdbx_strand_id
1 'polypeptide(L)'
;MFGTYKVLANYLNTTEIIVDREKISVRHYPLPWTGNKVVLSNDIKQLYSKPVRHQNRNSVSFTYEVHAVLSNRTHIELVSNFETSDQALYVEQEIENFLKIENYPVRGEIGRD
;
A
#
# COMPACT_ATOMS: atom_id res chain seq x y z
N MET A 1 -31.54 -26.41 7.84
CA MET A 1 -31.46 -24.98 8.20
C MET A 1 -29.99 -24.59 8.05
N PHE A 2 -29.68 -23.70 7.10
CA PHE A 2 -28.37 -23.50 6.49
C PHE A 2 -27.31 -23.03 7.48
N GLY A 3 -26.24 -23.83 7.64
CA GLY A 3 -25.10 -23.54 8.49
C GLY A 3 -24.26 -22.38 7.96
N THR A 4 -24.03 -21.38 8.82
CA THR A 4 -22.73 -20.73 9.11
C THR A 4 -21.64 -20.82 8.03
N TYR A 5 -21.87 -20.28 6.84
CA TYR A 5 -20.84 -20.22 5.79
C TYR A 5 -20.66 -18.79 5.27
N LYS A 6 -20.27 -17.85 6.15
CA LYS A 6 -19.95 -16.47 5.74
C LYS A 6 -19.19 -15.62 6.78
N VAL A 7 -18.27 -16.21 7.54
CA VAL A 7 -17.42 -15.44 8.48
C VAL A 7 -15.91 -15.59 8.23
N LEU A 8 -15.47 -16.55 7.41
CA LEU A 8 -14.03 -16.83 7.20
C LEU A 8 -13.35 -15.97 6.11
N ALA A 9 -14.08 -15.10 5.40
CA ALA A 9 -13.51 -14.34 4.29
C ALA A 9 -12.99 -12.94 4.67
N ASN A 10 -13.30 -12.43 5.86
CA ASN A 10 -13.00 -11.04 6.23
C ASN A 10 -11.66 -10.84 6.98
N TYR A 11 -10.86 -11.89 7.17
CA TYR A 11 -9.68 -11.82 8.07
C TYR A 11 -8.38 -12.38 7.49
N LEU A 12 -8.33 -12.67 6.19
CA LEU A 12 -7.20 -13.37 5.57
C LEU A 12 -6.53 -12.57 4.45
N ASN A 13 -6.51 -11.24 4.58
CA ASN A 13 -5.67 -10.37 3.75
C ASN A 13 -4.61 -9.73 4.65
N THR A 14 -3.66 -10.53 5.13
CA THR A 14 -2.50 -9.99 5.86
C THR A 14 -1.45 -9.61 4.82
N THR A 15 -1.18 -8.32 4.65
CA THR A 15 -0.08 -7.83 3.81
C THR A 15 1.13 -7.58 4.70
N GLU A 16 2.18 -8.38 4.52
CA GLU A 16 3.47 -8.19 5.17
C GLU A 16 4.38 -7.37 4.27
N ILE A 17 4.87 -6.24 4.77
CA ILE A 17 5.83 -5.38 4.09
C ILE A 17 7.15 -5.53 4.83
N ILE A 18 8.09 -6.23 4.20
CA ILE A 18 9.44 -6.39 4.71
C ILE A 18 10.31 -5.35 4.02
N VAL A 19 10.82 -4.39 4.80
CA VAL A 19 11.74 -3.36 4.33
C VAL A 19 13.13 -3.71 4.82
N ASP A 20 14.05 -3.93 3.89
CA ASP A 20 15.48 -4.12 4.14
C ASP A 20 16.26 -2.98 3.45
N ARG A 21 17.52 -2.78 3.85
CA ARG A 21 18.43 -1.83 3.19
C ARG A 21 18.67 -2.17 1.72
N GLU A 22 18.59 -3.44 1.36
CA GLU A 22 18.77 -3.87 -0.04
C GLU A 22 17.48 -3.89 -0.84
N LYS A 23 16.36 -4.29 -0.22
CA LYS A 23 15.08 -4.50 -0.92
C LYS A 23 13.85 -4.29 -0.04
N ILE A 24 12.76 -3.86 -0.65
CA ILE A 24 11.41 -3.97 -0.12
C ILE A 24 10.74 -5.21 -0.73
N SER A 25 10.19 -6.07 0.13
CA SER A 25 9.33 -7.19 -0.26
C SER A 25 7.93 -6.97 0.29
N VAL A 26 6.94 -7.01 -0.59
CA VAL A 26 5.52 -7.03 -0.22
C VAL A 26 5.02 -8.45 -0.41
N ARG A 27 4.38 -9.02 0.61
CA ARG A 27 3.83 -10.38 0.60
C ARG A 27 2.42 -10.39 1.13
N HIS A 28 1.51 -11.03 0.42
CA HIS A 28 0.15 -11.25 0.90
C HIS A 28 0.00 -12.68 1.43
N TYR A 29 -0.60 -12.81 2.61
CA TYR A 29 -0.91 -14.07 3.30
C TYR A 29 -2.42 -14.20 3.53
N PRO A 30 -2.98 -15.43 3.54
CA PRO A 30 -2.29 -16.73 3.43
C PRO A 30 -2.19 -17.27 2.00
N LEU A 31 -2.83 -16.63 1.02
CA LEU A 31 -2.77 -17.03 -0.39
C LEU A 31 -1.75 -16.17 -1.14
N PRO A 32 -0.85 -16.78 -1.94
CA PRO A 32 0.12 -16.03 -2.75
C PRO A 32 -0.62 -15.28 -3.87
N TRP A 33 -1.10 -14.08 -3.56
CA TRP A 33 -1.70 -13.19 -4.55
C TRP A 33 -0.63 -12.63 -5.49
N THR A 34 -1.06 -12.23 -6.68
CA THR A 34 -0.25 -11.60 -7.74
C THR A 34 0.36 -10.23 -7.33
N GLY A 35 0.09 -9.78 -6.10
CA GLY A 35 0.66 -8.56 -5.49
C GLY A 35 2.06 -8.74 -4.89
N ASN A 36 2.61 -9.96 -4.83
CA ASN A 36 3.96 -10.17 -4.30
C ASN A 36 5.00 -9.45 -5.18
N LYS A 37 5.68 -8.45 -4.60
CA LYS A 37 6.66 -7.62 -5.30
C LYS A 37 7.95 -7.56 -4.49
N VAL A 38 9.07 -7.62 -5.20
CA VAL A 38 10.39 -7.38 -4.65
C VAL A 38 11.03 -6.26 -5.45
N VAL A 39 11.46 -5.21 -4.74
CA VAL A 39 11.97 -3.97 -5.32
C VAL A 39 13.24 -3.63 -4.59
N LEU A 40 14.29 -3.22 -5.29
CA LEU A 40 15.52 -2.80 -4.64
C LEU A 40 15.29 -1.46 -3.94
N SER A 41 15.69 -1.35 -2.68
CA SER A 41 15.47 -0.13 -1.90
C SER A 41 16.21 1.07 -2.50
N ASN A 42 17.39 0.85 -3.10
CA ASN A 42 18.13 1.86 -3.85
C ASN A 42 17.43 2.33 -5.14
N ASP A 43 16.54 1.53 -5.70
CA ASP A 43 15.77 1.95 -6.87
C ASP A 43 14.58 2.83 -6.46
N ILE A 44 14.21 2.88 -5.19
CA ILE A 44 13.11 3.70 -4.71
C ILE A 44 13.61 5.12 -4.52
N LYS A 45 13.08 6.01 -5.35
CA LYS A 45 13.39 7.43 -5.29
C LYS A 45 12.50 8.17 -4.29
N GLN A 46 11.25 7.73 -4.16
CA GLN A 46 10.22 8.42 -3.41
C GLN A 46 9.04 7.50 -3.11
N LEU A 47 8.32 7.74 -2.02
CA LEU A 47 7.03 7.13 -1.70
C LEU A 47 5.92 8.18 -1.72
N TYR A 48 4.69 7.75 -1.97
CA TYR A 48 3.51 8.60 -1.86
C TYR A 48 2.23 7.78 -1.69
N SER A 49 1.28 8.34 -0.96
CA SER A 49 -0.04 7.76 -0.74
C SER A 49 -1.09 8.46 -1.59
N LYS A 50 -2.01 7.72 -2.20
CA LYS A 50 -3.11 8.29 -3.01
C LYS A 50 -4.47 7.69 -2.64
N PRO A 51 -5.56 8.47 -2.73
CA PRO A 51 -6.92 7.95 -2.58
C PRO A 51 -7.41 7.29 -3.87
N VAL A 52 -8.11 6.17 -3.74
CA VAL A 52 -8.82 5.47 -4.81
C VAL A 52 -10.31 5.51 -4.52
N ARG A 53 -11.05 6.13 -5.44
CA ARG A 53 -12.50 6.29 -5.34
C ARG A 53 -13.19 5.09 -5.97
N HIS A 54 -13.92 4.35 -5.16
CA HIS A 54 -14.80 3.27 -5.60
C HIS A 54 -16.22 3.81 -5.69
N GLN A 55 -16.80 3.77 -6.90
CA GLN A 55 -18.18 4.18 -7.12
C GLN A 55 -19.03 2.95 -7.39
N ASN A 56 -20.04 2.74 -6.56
CA ASN A 56 -21.05 1.70 -6.72
C ASN A 56 -22.43 2.34 -6.92
N ARG A 57 -23.42 1.53 -7.31
CA ARG A 57 -24.74 2.03 -7.76
C ARG A 57 -25.44 2.96 -6.76
N ASN A 58 -25.20 2.79 -5.46
CA ASN A 58 -25.80 3.59 -4.36
C ASN A 58 -24.78 4.14 -3.34
N SER A 59 -23.47 3.95 -3.54
CA SER A 59 -22.46 4.35 -2.53
C SER A 59 -21.13 4.71 -3.17
N VAL A 60 -20.46 5.71 -2.60
CA VAL A 60 -19.07 6.05 -2.91
C VAL A 60 -18.24 5.68 -1.69
N SER A 61 -17.20 4.87 -1.87
CA SER A 61 -16.21 4.56 -0.84
C SER A 61 -14.82 4.96 -1.32
N PHE A 62 -13.93 5.23 -0.38
CA PHE A 62 -12.54 5.54 -0.65
C PHE A 62 -11.67 4.46 0.00
N THR A 63 -10.67 4.00 -0.73
CA THR A 63 -9.54 3.25 -0.16
C THR A 63 -8.28 4.04 -0.42
N TYR A 64 -7.22 3.76 0.33
CA TYR A 64 -5.94 4.41 0.15
C TYR A 64 -4.87 3.38 -0.22
N GLU A 65 -3.89 3.83 -1.00
CA GLU A 65 -2.82 3.00 -1.51
C GLU A 65 -1.49 3.74 -1.35
N VAL A 66 -0.44 2.99 -1.00
CA VAL A 66 0.94 3.48 -0.94
C VAL A 66 1.68 2.99 -2.18
N HIS A 67 2.28 3.95 -2.87
CA HIS A 67 3.03 3.74 -4.11
C HIS A 67 4.47 4.18 -3.92
N ALA A 68 5.38 3.53 -4.63
CA ALA A 68 6.77 3.95 -4.75
C ALA A 68 7.09 4.38 -6.18
N VAL A 69 7.88 5.43 -6.32
CA VAL A 69 8.45 5.89 -7.58
C VAL A 69 9.86 5.34 -7.68
N LEU A 70 10.11 4.56 -8.73
CA LEU A 70 11.44 4.02 -9.00
C LEU A 70 12.33 5.03 -9.75
N SER A 71 13.64 4.81 -9.72
CA SER A 71 14.65 5.62 -10.43
C SER A 71 14.37 5.75 -11.93
N ASN A 72 13.73 4.75 -12.53
CA ASN A 72 13.29 4.76 -13.94
C ASN A 72 11.94 5.49 -14.16
N ARG A 73 11.42 6.21 -13.16
CA ARG A 73 10.11 6.90 -13.13
C ARG A 73 8.91 5.96 -13.22
N THR A 74 9.09 4.67 -12.99
CA THR A 74 7.98 3.72 -12.89
C THR A 74 7.31 3.87 -11.53
N HIS A 75 5.97 3.90 -11.54
CA HIS A 75 5.17 3.89 -10.33
C HIS A 75 4.78 2.45 -10.02
N ILE A 76 5.06 2.01 -8.81
CA ILE A 76 4.71 0.67 -8.34
C ILE A 76 3.82 0.79 -7.10
N GLU A 77 2.72 0.03 -7.09
CA GLU A 77 1.93 -0.15 -5.89
C GLU A 77 2.70 -1.05 -4.92
N LEU A 78 2.95 -0.55 -3.70
CA LEU A 78 3.53 -1.35 -2.62
C LEU A 78 2.41 -2.03 -1.84
N VAL A 79 1.39 -1.29 -1.43
CA VAL A 79 0.28 -1.84 -0.66
C VAL A 79 -0.97 -1.01 -0.92
N SER A 80 -2.11 -1.68 -0.94
CA SER A 80 -3.41 -1.10 -1.24
C SER A 80 -4.46 -1.54 -0.22
N ASN A 81 -5.67 -0.99 -0.36
CA ASN A 81 -6.83 -1.29 0.46
C ASN A 81 -6.74 -0.83 1.93
N PHE A 82 -6.05 0.28 2.19
CA PHE A 82 -6.21 0.96 3.48
C PHE A 82 -7.60 1.60 3.56
N GLU A 83 -8.25 1.44 4.71
CA GLU A 83 -9.58 2.01 4.97
C GLU A 83 -9.50 3.50 5.32
N THR A 84 -8.35 3.95 5.82
CA THR A 84 -8.12 5.33 6.27
C THR A 84 -6.84 5.90 5.65
N SER A 85 -6.81 7.23 5.46
CA SER A 85 -5.62 7.96 5.01
C SER A 85 -4.45 7.79 5.97
N ASP A 86 -4.73 7.79 7.26
CA ASP A 86 -3.73 7.78 8.33
C ASP A 86 -2.93 6.49 8.32
N GLN A 87 -3.56 5.36 7.99
CA GLN A 87 -2.86 4.08 7.81
C GLN A 87 -1.87 4.14 6.64
N ALA A 88 -2.27 4.71 5.51
CA ALA A 88 -1.41 4.84 4.34
C ALA A 88 -0.23 5.79 4.62
N LEU A 89 -0.52 6.94 5.25
CA LEU A 89 0.49 7.92 5.64
C LEU A 89 1.47 7.37 6.68
N TYR A 90 1.00 6.59 7.64
CA TYR A 90 1.86 5.93 8.62
C TYR A 90 2.85 4.97 7.95
N VAL A 91 2.36 4.14 7.02
CA VAL A 91 3.21 3.19 6.29
C VAL A 91 4.23 3.92 5.41
N GLU A 92 3.80 4.95 4.70
CA GLU A 92 4.70 5.83 3.94
C GLU A 92 5.81 6.39 4.83
N GLN A 93 5.44 6.99 5.95
CA GLN A 93 6.37 7.63 6.88
C GLN A 93 7.36 6.62 7.50
N GLU A 94 6.91 5.44 7.88
CA GLU A 94 7.78 4.40 8.45
C GLU A 94 8.80 3.88 7.41
N ILE A 95 8.37 3.68 6.16
CA ILE A 95 9.27 3.26 5.08
C ILE A 95 10.29 4.37 4.78
N GLU A 96 9.85 5.63 4.69
CA GLU A 96 10.72 6.79 4.48
C GLU A 96 11.74 6.93 5.62
N ASN A 97 11.29 6.83 6.87
CA ASN A 97 12.13 6.91 8.07
C ASN A 97 13.21 5.83 8.11
N PHE A 98 12.84 4.60 7.72
CA PHE A 98 13.71 3.45 7.69
C PHE A 98 14.75 3.53 6.56
N LEU A 99 14.32 3.90 5.35
CA LEU A 99 15.17 3.99 4.17
C LEU A 99 15.92 5.32 4.04
N LYS A 100 15.63 6.31 4.89
CA LYS A 100 16.19 7.67 4.83
C LYS A 100 15.92 8.36 3.50
N ILE A 101 14.73 8.12 2.94
CA ILE A 101 14.26 8.76 1.72
C ILE A 101 13.69 10.13 2.10
N GLU A 102 14.01 11.16 1.31
CA GLU A 102 13.43 12.49 1.48
C GLU A 102 11.99 12.49 0.96
N ASN A 103 11.06 12.96 1.79
CA ASN A 103 9.68 13.16 1.38
C ASN A 103 9.56 14.37 0.43
N TYR A 104 8.92 14.15 -0.71
CA TYR A 104 8.57 15.21 -1.66
C TYR A 104 7.08 15.14 -1.96
N PRO A 105 6.41 16.28 -2.21
CA PRO A 105 4.99 16.25 -2.55
C PRO A 105 4.76 15.74 -3.98
N VAL A 106 3.97 14.67 -4.15
CA VAL A 106 3.47 14.14 -5.44
C VAL A 106 2.09 14.69 -5.73
N ARG A 107 1.88 15.15 -6.96
CA ARG A 107 0.57 15.59 -7.44
C ARG A 107 -0.47 14.46 -7.35
N GLY A 108 -1.50 14.66 -6.53
CA GLY A 108 -2.57 13.68 -6.29
C GLY A 108 -2.36 12.83 -5.04
N GLU A 109 -1.34 13.14 -4.25
CA GLU A 109 -1.15 12.55 -2.92
C GLU A 109 -2.19 13.05 -1.91
N ILE A 110 -2.32 12.31 -0.81
CA ILE A 110 -3.05 12.76 0.37
C ILE A 110 -2.26 13.91 0.99
N GLY A 111 -2.87 15.09 1.11
CA GLY A 111 -2.24 16.23 1.78
C GLY A 111 -1.93 15.90 3.24
N ARG A 112 -0.70 16.17 3.67
CA ARG A 112 -0.30 16.15 5.08
C ARG A 112 -0.77 17.49 5.68
N ASP A 113 -1.76 17.47 6.58
CA ASP A 113 -2.16 18.63 7.41
C ASP A 113 -1.23 18.81 8.60
#